data_AF-A0A8E0R5F3-F1
#
_entry.id   AF-A0A8E0R5F3-F1
#
_cell.length_a   1.000
_cell.length_b   1.000
_cell.length_c   1.000
_cell.angle_alpha   90.00
_cell.angle_beta   90.00
_cell.angle_gamma   90.00
#
_symmetry.space_group_name_H-M   'P 1'
#
loop_
_entity.id
_entity.type
_entity.pdbx_description
1 polymer ?
#
loop_
_entity_poly.entity_id
_entity_poly.type
_entity_poly.pdbx_seq_one_letter_code
_entity_poly.pdbx_strand_id
1 'polypeptide(L)'
;MDHGMTEQLNVQQMAQRLTAADNILILCHKNPDGDTIGCGSALYYALKALDKNAAVLCSDAIPSRYAFTNARLFKGEFEPKTVVAVDVASVQLFGEGNGVPQFSRHVDLCIDHHAGNSGYADFTLLDGGAAAAAELLYEVICAMGVDITPHIADCLYTGLATDTGCFRFSSTTANTHLVAAKLIEAGCHVEELNTLLFDTKPRERMEAERIARNHLEYYLDGRCALIYLTRDEIEQSGVDPADLEELTSLPVSIEGVKVGLTLRQQPGGSYR
;
A
#
# COMPACT_ATOMS: atom_id res chain seq x y z
N MET A 1 7.21 -29.36 -0.09
CA MET A 1 8.32 -28.49 -0.49
C MET A 1 8.79 -27.87 0.80
N ASP A 2 10.04 -28.10 1.16
CA ASP A 2 10.65 -27.59 2.39
C ASP A 2 10.56 -26.05 2.33
N HIS A 3 9.68 -25.45 3.13
CA HIS A 3 9.64 -24.00 3.28
C HIS A 3 10.87 -23.64 4.12
N GLY A 4 12.02 -23.49 3.45
CA GLY A 4 13.22 -22.97 4.07
C GLY A 4 12.85 -21.68 4.78
N MET A 5 13.10 -21.62 6.10
CA MET A 5 12.88 -20.41 6.88
C MET A 5 13.60 -19.24 6.20
N THR A 6 12.88 -18.16 5.92
CA THR A 6 13.48 -16.90 5.46
C THR A 6 14.59 -16.47 6.41
N GLU A 7 15.71 -15.97 5.88
CA GLU A 7 16.75 -15.38 6.70
C GLU A 7 16.39 -13.93 7.02
N GLN A 8 16.19 -13.62 8.30
CA GLN A 8 15.94 -12.25 8.76
C GLN A 8 17.20 -11.39 8.59
N LEU A 9 17.04 -10.26 7.91
CA LEU A 9 18.07 -9.23 7.76
C LEU A 9 17.79 -8.04 8.69
N ASN A 10 18.86 -7.35 9.04
CA ASN A 10 18.78 -5.97 9.50
C ASN A 10 18.87 -4.98 8.33
N VAL A 11 18.62 -3.70 8.62
CA VAL A 11 18.65 -2.60 7.65
C VAL A 11 19.96 -2.54 6.85
N GLN A 12 21.11 -2.68 7.52
CA GLN A 12 22.42 -2.60 6.86
C GLN A 12 22.66 -3.76 5.89
N GLN A 13 22.26 -4.98 6.28
CA GLN A 13 22.36 -6.14 5.41
C GLN A 13 21.42 -6.04 4.20
N MET A 14 20.20 -5.54 4.41
CA MET A 14 19.25 -5.29 3.31
C MET A 14 19.80 -4.25 2.33
N ALA A 15 20.29 -3.11 2.83
CA ALA A 15 20.92 -2.07 2.02
C ALA A 15 22.14 -2.60 1.23
N GLN A 16 23.02 -3.39 1.87
CA GLN A 16 24.17 -4.00 1.20
C GLN A 16 23.75 -4.91 0.04
N ARG A 17 22.70 -5.73 0.21
CA ARG A 17 22.20 -6.59 -0.86
C ARG A 17 21.59 -5.79 -2.01
N LEU A 18 20.80 -4.77 -1.70
CA LEU A 18 20.20 -3.88 -2.71
C LEU A 18 21.27 -3.11 -3.49
N THR A 19 22.29 -2.58 -2.82
CA THR A 19 23.40 -1.87 -3.49
C THR A 19 24.30 -2.79 -4.32
N ALA A 20 24.40 -4.08 -3.98
CA ALA A 20 25.15 -5.07 -4.76
C ALA A 20 24.36 -5.63 -5.95
N ALA A 21 23.03 -5.63 -5.90
CA ALA A 21 22.14 -6.14 -6.95
C ALA A 21 22.06 -5.22 -8.18
N ASP A 22 21.51 -5.73 -9.28
CA ASP A 22 21.17 -4.99 -10.51
C ASP A 22 20.10 -5.78 -11.28
N ASN A 23 19.44 -5.18 -12.29
CA ASN A 23 18.24 -5.74 -12.93
C ASN A 23 17.19 -6.17 -11.90
N ILE A 24 16.74 -5.20 -11.11
CA ILE A 24 15.90 -5.42 -9.93
C ILE A 24 14.43 -5.25 -10.32
N LEU A 25 13.63 -6.29 -10.10
CA LEU A 25 12.18 -6.23 -10.24
C LEU A 25 11.53 -6.08 -8.86
N ILE A 26 10.77 -5.00 -8.67
CA ILE A 26 10.10 -4.69 -7.41
C ILE A 26 8.63 -5.10 -7.53
N LEU A 27 8.19 -6.03 -6.69
CA LEU A 27 6.83 -6.55 -6.65
C LEU A 27 6.01 -5.84 -5.58
N CYS A 28 4.80 -5.42 -5.95
CA CYS A 28 3.76 -4.92 -5.06
C CYS A 28 2.61 -5.93 -4.92
N HIS A 29 1.80 -5.83 -3.88
CA HIS A 29 0.61 -6.68 -3.75
C HIS A 29 -0.52 -6.27 -4.70
N LYS A 30 -1.44 -7.19 -4.95
CA LYS A 30 -2.72 -7.00 -5.64
C LYS A 30 -3.63 -6.08 -4.83
N ASN A 31 -4.57 -5.39 -5.47
CA ASN A 31 -5.29 -4.25 -4.88
C ASN A 31 -4.32 -3.29 -4.16
N PRO A 32 -3.32 -2.75 -4.87
CA PRO A 32 -2.22 -2.03 -4.25
C PRO A 32 -2.70 -0.77 -3.51
N ASP A 33 -2.22 -0.57 -2.29
CA ASP A 33 -2.47 0.62 -1.50
C ASP A 33 -1.31 1.62 -1.57
N GLY A 34 -1.35 2.62 -0.69
CA GLY A 34 -0.34 3.68 -0.67
C GLY A 34 1.01 3.22 -0.14
N ASP A 35 1.06 2.20 0.72
CA ASP A 35 2.31 1.75 1.32
C ASP A 35 3.11 0.87 0.36
N THR A 36 2.47 -0.11 -0.28
CA THR A 36 3.17 -0.91 -1.30
C THR A 36 3.62 -0.08 -2.50
N ILE A 37 2.81 0.87 -2.99
CA ILE A 37 3.16 1.69 -4.16
C ILE A 37 4.16 2.77 -3.78
N GLY A 38 3.99 3.40 -2.61
CA GLY A 38 4.93 4.36 -2.05
C GLY A 38 6.31 3.73 -1.86
N CYS A 39 6.35 2.56 -1.21
CA CYS A 39 7.58 1.80 -1.02
C CYS A 39 8.21 1.37 -2.34
N GLY A 40 7.44 0.77 -3.25
CA GLY A 40 7.97 0.29 -4.52
C GLY A 40 8.56 1.42 -5.36
N SER A 41 7.90 2.58 -5.36
CA SER A 41 8.36 3.75 -6.08
C SER A 41 9.58 4.39 -5.44
N ALA A 42 9.58 4.58 -4.11
CA ALA A 42 10.72 5.11 -3.37
C ALA A 42 11.99 4.26 -3.60
N LEU A 43 11.85 2.93 -3.52
CA LEU A 43 12.94 2.00 -3.78
C LEU A 43 13.43 2.10 -5.23
N TYR A 44 12.51 2.18 -6.21
CA TYR A 44 12.88 2.37 -7.62
C TYR A 44 13.72 3.63 -7.82
N TYR A 45 13.33 4.79 -7.26
CA TYR A 45 14.11 6.02 -7.40
C TYR A 45 15.44 5.96 -6.66
N ALA A 46 15.48 5.33 -5.48
CA ALA A 46 16.73 5.14 -4.75
C ALA A 46 17.73 4.27 -5.53
N LEU A 47 17.26 3.17 -6.11
CA LEU A 47 18.08 2.30 -6.97
C LEU A 47 18.55 3.04 -8.23
N LYS A 48 17.67 3.84 -8.84
CA LYS A 48 18.02 4.68 -9.99
C LYS A 48 19.10 5.72 -9.66
N ALA A 49 19.09 6.28 -8.46
CA ALA A 49 20.14 7.21 -8.01
C ALA A 49 21.52 6.55 -7.86
N LEU A 50 21.56 5.22 -7.76
CA LEU A 50 22.77 4.39 -7.74
C LEU A 50 23.09 3.78 -9.12
N ASP A 51 22.52 4.31 -10.20
CA ASP A 51 22.67 3.82 -11.58
C ASP A 51 22.27 2.35 -11.78
N LYS A 52 21.39 1.80 -10.93
CA LYS A 52 20.83 0.45 -11.08
C LYS A 52 19.69 0.41 -12.08
N ASN A 53 19.56 -0.70 -12.79
CA ASN A 53 18.39 -0.96 -13.61
C ASN A 53 17.28 -1.58 -12.75
N ALA A 54 16.15 -0.90 -12.60
CA ALA A 54 15.02 -1.37 -11.81
C ALA A 54 13.66 -1.01 -12.44
N ALA A 55 12.62 -1.78 -12.11
CA ALA A 55 11.23 -1.48 -12.45
C ALA A 55 10.25 -2.06 -11.42
N VAL A 56 9.04 -1.51 -11.36
CA VAL A 56 7.95 -1.93 -10.48
C VAL A 56 6.95 -2.80 -11.25
N LEU A 57 6.44 -3.86 -10.62
CA LEU A 57 5.41 -4.73 -11.16
C LEU A 57 4.34 -5.00 -10.11
N CYS A 58 3.08 -4.76 -10.49
CA CYS A 58 1.89 -5.08 -9.72
C CYS A 58 0.93 -5.89 -10.61
N SER A 59 0.17 -6.82 -10.03
CA SER A 59 -0.80 -7.63 -10.79
C SER A 59 -1.98 -6.80 -11.28
N ASP A 60 -2.39 -5.83 -10.47
CA ASP A 60 -3.60 -5.05 -10.65
C ASP A 60 -3.24 -3.62 -11.06
N ALA A 61 -4.24 -2.89 -11.56
CA ALA A 61 -4.04 -1.50 -11.94
C ALA A 61 -3.70 -0.64 -10.70
N ILE A 62 -2.69 0.22 -10.82
CA ILE A 62 -2.34 1.17 -9.76
C ILE A 62 -3.41 2.27 -9.75
N PRO A 63 -4.06 2.55 -8.60
CA PRO A 63 -5.02 3.64 -8.48
C PRO A 63 -4.45 4.99 -8.93
N SER A 64 -5.26 5.78 -9.65
CA SER A 64 -4.83 7.07 -10.23
C SER A 64 -4.33 8.07 -9.19
N ARG A 65 -4.81 7.98 -7.94
CA ARG A 65 -4.33 8.76 -6.80
C ARG A 65 -2.84 8.55 -6.49
N TYR A 66 -2.26 7.42 -6.91
CA TYR A 66 -0.82 7.15 -6.76
C TYR A 66 -0.01 7.43 -8.03
N ALA A 67 -0.63 7.94 -9.10
CA ALA A 67 0.05 8.15 -10.38
C ALA A 67 1.22 9.14 -10.30
N PHE A 68 1.21 10.07 -9.34
CA PHE A 68 2.31 11.01 -9.12
C PHE A 68 3.61 10.31 -8.73
N THR A 69 3.55 9.12 -8.13
CA THR A 69 4.76 8.34 -7.77
C THR A 69 5.58 7.99 -9.01
N ASN A 70 4.94 7.73 -10.15
CA ASN A 70 5.51 7.65 -11.50
C ASN A 70 6.76 6.74 -11.66
N ALA A 71 6.84 5.67 -10.88
CA ALA A 71 7.88 4.65 -11.05
C ALA A 71 7.80 3.97 -12.42
N ARG A 72 8.93 3.48 -12.93
CA ARG A 72 8.94 2.73 -14.21
C ARG A 72 8.23 1.40 -14.01
N LEU A 73 7.09 1.22 -14.68
CA LEU A 73 6.40 -0.06 -14.70
C LEU A 73 7.11 -1.05 -15.62
N PHE A 74 7.31 -2.27 -15.13
CA PHE A 74 7.94 -3.36 -15.87
C PHE A 74 7.04 -3.82 -17.02
N LYS A 75 7.63 -3.91 -18.21
CA LYS A 75 6.98 -4.32 -19.46
C LYS A 75 7.77 -5.41 -20.18
N GLY A 76 8.69 -6.08 -19.47
CA GLY A 76 9.58 -7.09 -20.05
C GLY A 76 10.83 -6.49 -20.71
N GLU A 77 11.24 -5.29 -20.32
CA GLU A 77 12.36 -4.57 -20.93
C GLU A 77 13.75 -5.03 -20.46
N PHE A 78 13.83 -5.89 -19.44
CA PHE A 78 15.05 -6.57 -19.00
C PHE A 78 14.71 -7.93 -18.34
N GLU A 79 15.70 -8.83 -18.26
CA GLU A 79 15.58 -10.08 -17.50
C GLU A 79 15.90 -9.79 -16.01
N PRO A 80 14.95 -9.96 -15.08
CA PRO A 80 15.21 -9.75 -13.66
C PRO A 80 16.26 -10.71 -13.11
N LYS A 81 17.23 -10.17 -12.38
CA LYS A 81 18.24 -10.96 -11.64
C LYS A 81 17.99 -10.98 -10.14
N THR A 82 17.24 -9.99 -9.64
CA THR A 82 16.86 -9.89 -8.24
C THR A 82 15.40 -9.44 -8.18
N VAL A 83 14.58 -10.19 -7.49
CA VAL A 83 13.16 -9.90 -7.24
C VAL A 83 13.01 -9.45 -5.79
N VAL A 84 12.47 -8.25 -5.61
CA VAL A 84 12.25 -7.65 -4.30
C VAL A 84 10.75 -7.47 -4.10
N ALA A 85 10.20 -7.93 -3.00
CA ALA A 85 8.83 -7.61 -2.61
C ALA A 85 8.84 -6.52 -1.53
N VAL A 86 7.95 -5.56 -1.66
CA VAL A 86 7.75 -4.52 -0.64
C VAL A 86 6.31 -4.55 -0.18
N ASP A 87 6.13 -4.63 1.13
CA ASP A 87 4.81 -4.61 1.76
C ASP A 87 3.90 -5.75 1.27
N VAL A 88 4.42 -6.98 1.25
CA VAL A 88 3.62 -8.15 0.83
C VAL A 88 3.79 -9.25 1.87
N ALA A 89 2.73 -9.56 2.62
CA ALA A 89 2.81 -10.53 3.70
C ALA A 89 2.82 -12.00 3.24
N SER A 90 2.34 -12.32 2.04
CA SER A 90 2.25 -13.71 1.57
C SER A 90 2.13 -13.82 0.06
N VAL A 91 2.49 -14.99 -0.48
CA VAL A 91 2.47 -15.26 -1.93
C VAL A 91 1.09 -15.05 -2.58
N GLN A 92 0.00 -15.24 -1.83
CA GLN A 92 -1.37 -15.07 -2.32
C GLN A 92 -1.73 -13.60 -2.54
N LEU A 93 -0.99 -12.67 -1.93
CA LEU A 93 -1.20 -11.24 -2.07
C LEU A 93 -0.58 -10.69 -3.35
N PHE A 94 0.31 -11.41 -4.04
CA PHE A 94 0.85 -10.95 -5.32
C PHE A 94 -0.16 -10.89 -6.45
N GLY A 95 -1.21 -11.71 -6.41
CA GLY A 95 -2.20 -11.80 -7.49
C GLY A 95 -1.73 -12.61 -8.71
N GLU A 96 -2.63 -12.77 -9.67
CA GLU A 96 -2.44 -13.63 -10.86
C GLU A 96 -2.32 -12.83 -12.17
N GLY A 97 -2.49 -11.51 -12.09
CA GLY A 97 -2.46 -10.59 -13.22
C GLY A 97 -1.05 -10.19 -13.66
N ASN A 98 -0.97 -9.55 -14.83
CA ASN A 98 0.21 -8.84 -15.34
C ASN A 98 1.53 -9.65 -15.35
N GLY A 99 1.45 -10.98 -15.43
CA GLY A 99 2.63 -11.87 -15.45
C GLY A 99 3.35 -12.01 -14.10
N VAL A 100 2.82 -11.46 -13.01
CA VAL A 100 3.39 -11.55 -11.66
C VAL A 100 3.71 -12.99 -11.23
N PRO A 101 2.87 -14.03 -11.52
CA PRO A 101 3.17 -15.42 -11.16
C PRO A 101 4.48 -16.00 -11.74
N GLN A 102 5.10 -15.34 -12.71
CA GLN A 102 6.41 -15.73 -13.24
C GLN A 102 7.53 -15.42 -12.25
N PHE A 103 7.39 -14.34 -11.48
CA PHE A 103 8.42 -13.81 -10.59
C PHE A 103 8.12 -14.11 -9.12
N SER A 104 6.86 -14.17 -8.71
CA SER A 104 6.49 -14.43 -7.30
C SER A 104 6.81 -15.83 -6.79
N ARG A 105 7.24 -16.76 -7.66
CA ARG A 105 7.68 -18.10 -7.29
C ARG A 105 9.02 -18.12 -6.57
N HIS A 106 9.83 -17.09 -6.78
CA HIS A 106 11.13 -16.93 -6.13
C HIS A 106 11.38 -15.45 -5.90
N VAL A 107 11.33 -15.04 -4.63
CA VAL A 107 11.58 -13.66 -4.21
C VAL A 107 12.87 -13.66 -3.41
N ASP A 108 13.87 -12.90 -3.87
CA ASP A 108 15.17 -12.81 -3.21
C ASP A 108 15.07 -12.02 -1.90
N LEU A 109 14.42 -10.85 -1.95
CA LEU A 109 14.37 -9.90 -0.83
C LEU A 109 12.92 -9.50 -0.52
N CYS A 110 12.58 -9.38 0.76
CA CYS A 110 11.31 -8.82 1.21
C CYS A 110 11.55 -7.72 2.26
N ILE A 111 10.87 -6.58 2.13
CA ILE A 111 10.78 -5.54 3.16
C ILE A 111 9.31 -5.42 3.52
N ASP A 112 8.96 -5.73 4.77
CA ASP A 112 7.57 -5.82 5.20
C ASP A 112 7.41 -5.47 6.69
N HIS A 113 6.20 -5.08 7.09
CA HIS A 113 5.85 -4.78 8.48
C HIS A 113 4.71 -5.66 9.01
N HIS A 114 4.13 -6.53 8.17
CA HIS A 114 3.07 -7.43 8.59
C HIS A 114 3.59 -8.53 9.52
N ALA A 115 3.22 -8.50 10.81
CA ALA A 115 3.59 -9.55 11.77
C ALA A 115 3.19 -10.98 11.34
N GLY A 116 2.23 -11.11 10.42
CA GLY A 116 1.79 -12.36 9.81
C GLY A 116 2.53 -12.77 8.53
N ASN A 117 3.66 -12.16 8.18
CA ASN A 117 4.42 -12.50 6.98
C ASN A 117 4.75 -14.01 6.92
N SER A 118 4.52 -14.64 5.76
CA SER A 118 4.61 -16.09 5.60
C SER A 118 6.03 -16.62 5.35
N GLY A 119 7.04 -15.76 5.34
CA GLY A 119 8.45 -16.13 5.15
C GLY A 119 8.73 -16.73 3.77
N TYR A 120 8.17 -16.14 2.71
CA TYR A 120 8.26 -16.69 1.35
C TYR A 120 9.49 -16.23 0.55
N ALA A 121 10.20 -15.21 1.01
CA ALA A 121 11.42 -14.70 0.37
C ALA A 121 12.68 -15.34 0.98
N ASP A 122 13.77 -15.40 0.21
CA ASP A 122 15.04 -15.93 0.70
C ASP A 122 15.56 -15.12 1.91
N PHE A 123 15.49 -13.78 1.80
CA PHE A 123 15.88 -12.86 2.86
C PHE A 123 14.80 -11.81 3.14
N THR A 124 14.52 -11.53 4.41
CA THR A 124 13.45 -10.61 4.80
C THR A 124 13.91 -9.60 5.84
N LEU A 125 13.62 -8.32 5.62
CA LEU A 125 13.61 -7.28 6.66
C LEU A 125 12.17 -7.11 7.13
N LEU A 126 11.85 -7.70 8.29
CA LEU A 126 10.53 -7.68 8.90
C LEU A 126 10.54 -6.95 10.25
N ASP A 127 9.66 -5.96 10.41
CA ASP A 127 9.35 -5.37 11.73
C ASP A 127 7.83 -5.28 11.95
N GLY A 128 7.29 -6.23 12.71
CA GLY A 128 5.87 -6.28 13.08
C GLY A 128 5.39 -5.13 13.97
N GLY A 129 6.30 -4.30 14.50
CA GLY A 129 5.99 -3.13 15.31
C GLY A 129 5.98 -1.82 14.54
N ALA A 130 6.43 -1.80 13.29
CA ALA A 130 6.42 -0.61 12.44
C ALA A 130 4.99 -0.31 11.93
N ALA A 131 4.64 0.97 11.86
CA ALA A 131 3.29 1.36 11.46
C ALA A 131 3.04 1.22 9.95
N ALA A 132 4.11 1.17 9.16
CA ALA A 132 4.13 1.04 7.70
C ALA A 132 5.49 0.46 7.26
N ALA A 133 5.53 -0.28 6.16
CA ALA A 133 6.77 -0.70 5.50
C ALA A 133 7.62 0.51 5.06
N ALA A 134 6.99 1.66 4.78
CA ALA A 134 7.69 2.91 4.45
C ALA A 134 8.63 3.40 5.57
N GLU A 135 8.40 3.07 6.85
CA GLU A 135 9.36 3.38 7.92
C GLU A 135 10.66 2.59 7.74
N LEU A 136 10.56 1.29 7.43
CA LEU A 136 11.71 0.42 7.20
C LEU A 136 12.45 0.83 5.92
N LEU A 137 11.69 1.14 4.88
CA LEU A 137 12.30 1.52 3.60
C LEU A 137 13.03 2.86 3.69
N TYR A 138 12.53 3.82 4.47
CA TYR A 138 13.26 5.05 4.77
C TYR A 138 14.66 4.74 5.34
N GLU A 139 14.73 3.88 6.36
CA GLU A 139 16.02 3.50 6.97
C GLU A 139 16.94 2.77 5.99
N VAL A 140 16.39 1.88 5.15
CA VAL A 140 17.14 1.16 4.13
C VAL A 140 17.72 2.12 3.09
N ILE A 141 16.93 3.07 2.58
CA ILE A 141 17.40 4.04 1.57
C ILE A 141 18.52 4.91 2.17
N CYS A 142 18.38 5.37 3.42
CA CYS A 142 19.47 6.07 4.11
C CYS A 142 20.73 5.19 4.26
N ALA A 143 20.57 3.91 4.61
CA ALA A 143 21.68 2.96 4.73
C ALA A 143 22.34 2.61 3.39
N MET A 144 21.62 2.74 2.27
CA MET A 144 22.19 2.65 0.92
C MET A 144 23.07 3.86 0.55
N GLY A 145 23.08 4.91 1.38
CA GLY A 145 23.82 6.15 1.11
C GLY A 145 23.15 7.05 0.06
N VAL A 146 21.84 6.90 -0.12
CA VAL A 146 21.05 7.69 -1.08
C VAL A 146 20.35 8.83 -0.34
N ASP A 147 20.45 10.04 -0.88
CA ASP A 147 19.73 11.20 -0.38
C ASP A 147 18.22 11.04 -0.60
N ILE A 148 17.43 11.35 0.43
CA ILE A 148 15.97 11.42 0.31
C ILE A 148 15.63 12.69 -0.45
N THR A 149 15.39 12.57 -1.75
CA THR A 149 14.88 13.67 -2.58
C THR A 149 13.42 13.98 -2.23
N PRO A 150 12.89 15.18 -2.57
CA PRO A 150 11.47 15.49 -2.39
C PRO A 150 10.54 14.42 -2.98
N HIS A 151 10.88 13.87 -4.15
CA HIS A 151 10.07 12.83 -4.80
C HIS A 151 10.09 11.49 -4.05
N ILE A 152 11.26 11.08 -3.53
CA ILE A 152 11.36 9.90 -2.65
C ILE A 152 10.59 10.15 -1.35
N ALA A 153 10.67 11.37 -0.82
CA ALA A 153 9.96 11.77 0.39
C ALA A 153 8.44 11.69 0.21
N ASP A 154 7.91 12.16 -0.93
CA ASP A 154 6.49 12.05 -1.27
C ASP A 154 6.03 10.59 -1.38
N CYS A 155 6.85 9.73 -2.01
CA CYS A 155 6.56 8.30 -2.10
C CYS A 155 6.51 7.63 -0.71
N LEU A 156 7.50 7.86 0.15
CA LEU A 156 7.55 7.28 1.50
C LEU A 156 6.45 7.85 2.41
N TYR A 157 6.18 9.15 2.32
CA TYR A 157 5.14 9.79 3.13
C TYR A 157 3.76 9.24 2.77
N THR A 158 3.54 8.91 1.49
CA THR A 158 2.30 8.28 1.05
C THR A 158 2.04 6.99 1.80
N GLY A 159 3.02 6.09 1.89
CA GLY A 159 2.88 4.85 2.66
C GLY A 159 2.64 5.08 4.14
N LEU A 160 3.47 5.93 4.76
CA LEU A 160 3.29 6.33 6.16
C LEU A 160 1.88 6.86 6.43
N ALA A 161 1.41 7.78 5.59
CA ALA A 161 0.14 8.44 5.79
C ALA A 161 -1.03 7.47 5.56
N THR A 162 -1.02 6.67 4.50
CA THR A 162 -2.14 5.76 4.23
C THR A 162 -2.28 4.68 5.30
N ASP A 163 -1.16 4.09 5.74
CA ASP A 163 -1.20 2.94 6.64
C ASP A 163 -1.41 3.30 8.11
N THR A 164 -1.22 4.58 8.44
CA THR A 164 -1.56 5.15 9.75
C THR A 164 -2.90 5.88 9.77
N GLY A 165 -3.64 5.89 8.64
CA GLY A 165 -4.88 6.64 8.51
C GLY A 165 -4.69 8.15 8.69
N CYS A 166 -3.56 8.67 8.20
CA CYS A 166 -3.04 10.01 8.47
C CYS A 166 -2.77 10.20 9.97
N PHE A 167 -1.95 9.31 10.55
CA PHE A 167 -1.49 9.34 11.95
C PHE A 167 -2.62 9.22 13.00
N ARG A 168 -3.77 8.64 12.63
CA ARG A 168 -4.93 8.47 13.52
C ARG A 168 -5.02 7.08 14.12
N PHE A 169 -4.44 6.07 13.48
CA PHE A 169 -4.53 4.69 13.92
C PHE A 169 -3.60 4.40 15.10
N SER A 170 -3.97 3.41 15.91
CA SER A 170 -3.19 2.99 17.09
C SER A 170 -1.83 2.38 16.76
N SER A 171 -1.60 2.00 15.50
CA SER A 171 -0.29 1.58 14.98
C SER A 171 0.71 2.73 14.93
N THR A 172 0.25 3.98 14.88
CA THR A 172 1.12 5.17 14.83
C THR A 172 2.02 5.25 16.06
N THR A 173 3.33 5.30 15.85
CA THR A 173 4.33 5.37 16.92
C THR A 173 5.07 6.72 16.93
N ALA A 174 5.91 6.93 17.95
CA ALA A 174 6.85 8.04 17.94
C ALA A 174 7.82 7.98 16.75
N ASN A 175 8.20 6.77 16.31
CA ASN A 175 9.06 6.59 15.15
C ASN A 175 8.38 7.05 13.87
N THR A 176 7.09 6.73 13.69
CA THR A 176 6.27 7.17 12.56
C THR A 176 6.33 8.69 12.39
N HIS A 177 6.16 9.44 13.49
CA HIS A 177 6.24 10.90 13.46
C HIS A 177 7.66 11.42 13.21
N LEU A 178 8.70 10.75 13.74
CA LEU A 178 10.09 11.12 13.47
C LEU A 178 10.45 10.89 12.00
N VAL A 179 10.03 9.78 11.39
CA VAL A 179 10.23 9.53 9.96
C VAL A 179 9.49 10.59 9.15
N ALA A 180 8.20 10.84 9.43
CA ALA A 180 7.43 11.90 8.76
C ALA A 180 8.11 13.28 8.84
N ALA A 181 8.65 13.65 10.01
CA ALA A 181 9.40 14.90 10.17
C ALA A 181 10.62 14.97 9.25
N LYS A 182 11.39 13.87 9.13
CA LYS A 182 12.54 13.82 8.22
C LYS A 182 12.13 13.86 6.75
N LEU A 183 10.98 13.28 6.39
CA LEU A 183 10.44 13.39 5.02
C LEU A 183 10.00 14.83 4.71
N ILE A 184 9.42 15.54 5.68
CA ILE A 184 9.10 16.98 5.56
C ILE A 184 10.37 17.81 5.38
N GLU A 185 11.41 17.56 6.19
CA GLU A 185 12.71 18.23 6.04
C GLU A 185 13.35 17.96 4.67
N ALA A 186 13.12 16.78 4.09
CA ALA A 186 13.55 16.40 2.76
C ALA A 186 12.70 17.01 1.62
N GLY A 187 11.66 17.79 1.93
CA GLY A 187 10.84 18.53 0.96
C GLY A 187 9.53 17.84 0.57
N CYS A 188 9.00 16.96 1.41
CA CYS A 188 7.69 16.32 1.14
C CYS A 188 6.53 17.36 1.08
N HIS A 189 5.68 17.21 0.06
CA HIS A 189 4.50 18.05 -0.19
C HIS A 189 3.27 17.59 0.62
N VAL A 190 3.39 17.60 1.95
CA VAL A 190 2.40 17.04 2.89
C VAL A 190 0.97 17.52 2.65
N GLU A 191 0.76 18.83 2.43
CA GLU A 191 -0.57 19.39 2.21
C GLU A 191 -1.21 18.83 0.93
N GLU A 192 -0.46 18.82 -0.17
CA GLU A 192 -0.92 18.34 -1.47
C GLU A 192 -1.21 16.83 -1.42
N LEU A 193 -0.32 16.05 -0.80
CA LEU A 193 -0.48 14.62 -0.64
C LEU A 193 -1.69 14.28 0.24
N ASN A 194 -1.85 14.94 1.40
CA ASN A 194 -3.00 14.68 2.26
C ASN A 194 -4.31 15.06 1.54
N THR A 195 -4.31 16.17 0.80
CA THR A 195 -5.47 16.58 -0.01
C THR A 195 -5.80 15.52 -1.05
N LEU A 196 -4.80 15.01 -1.78
CA LEU A 196 -4.97 13.99 -2.82
C LEU A 196 -5.44 12.64 -2.24
N LEU A 197 -4.86 12.22 -1.11
CA LEU A 197 -5.06 10.89 -0.54
C LEU A 197 -6.34 10.78 0.28
N PHE A 198 -6.67 11.80 1.07
CA PHE A 198 -7.75 11.73 2.07
C PHE A 198 -8.92 12.67 1.81
N ASP A 199 -8.68 13.84 1.21
CA ASP A 199 -9.72 14.86 1.05
C ASP A 199 -10.35 14.88 -0.35
N THR A 200 -9.68 14.31 -1.35
CA THR A 200 -10.16 14.24 -2.73
C THR A 200 -10.94 12.96 -2.98
N LYS A 201 -12.19 13.11 -3.42
CA LYS A 201 -13.06 11.99 -3.79
C LYS A 201 -13.61 12.19 -5.21
N PRO A 202 -13.60 11.14 -6.06
CA PRO A 202 -14.29 11.19 -7.34
C PRO A 202 -15.78 11.50 -7.17
N ARG A 203 -16.38 12.10 -8.19
CA ARG A 203 -17.81 12.46 -8.17
C ARG A 203 -18.68 11.21 -8.03
N GLU A 204 -18.28 10.14 -8.69
CA GLU A 204 -18.92 8.83 -8.73
C GLU A 204 -18.93 8.21 -7.32
N ARG A 205 -17.83 8.36 -6.58
CA ARG A 205 -17.75 7.97 -5.17
C ARG A 205 -18.72 8.80 -4.32
N MET A 206 -18.75 10.12 -4.49
CA MET A 206 -19.70 10.98 -3.76
C MET A 206 -21.16 10.59 -4.03
N GLU A 207 -21.48 10.17 -5.25
CA GLU A 207 -22.81 9.67 -5.60
C GLU A 207 -23.11 8.33 -4.93
N ALA A 208 -22.15 7.40 -4.90
CA ALA A 208 -22.29 6.14 -4.15
C ALA A 208 -22.51 6.40 -2.64
N GLU A 209 -21.78 7.34 -2.04
CA GLU A 209 -22.00 7.73 -0.63
C GLU A 209 -23.41 8.31 -0.42
N ARG A 210 -23.89 9.14 -1.35
CA ARG A 210 -25.25 9.70 -1.30
C ARG A 210 -26.31 8.60 -1.34
N ILE A 211 -26.17 7.62 -2.23
CA ILE A 211 -27.09 6.48 -2.33
C ILE A 211 -27.05 5.65 -1.05
N ALA A 212 -25.86 5.27 -0.59
CA ALA A 212 -25.70 4.44 0.59
C ALA A 212 -26.28 5.08 1.86
N ARG A 213 -26.14 6.41 2.01
CA ARG A 213 -26.72 7.17 3.14
C ARG A 213 -28.25 7.23 3.12
N ASN A 214 -28.90 7.05 1.96
CA ASN A 214 -30.37 6.96 1.91
C ASN A 214 -30.88 5.65 2.52
N HIS A 215 -30.03 4.63 2.58
CA HIS A 215 -30.32 3.31 3.17
C HIS A 215 -29.79 3.17 4.60
N LEU A 216 -29.53 4.29 5.28
CA LEU A 216 -28.97 4.28 6.63
C LEU A 216 -30.01 3.83 7.66
N GLU A 217 -29.71 2.74 8.34
CA GLU A 217 -30.51 2.14 9.40
C GLU A 217 -29.76 2.12 10.73
N TYR A 218 -30.49 2.26 11.84
CA TYR A 218 -29.93 2.27 13.19
C TYR A 218 -30.49 1.13 14.03
N TYR A 219 -29.59 0.50 14.78
CA TYR A 219 -29.84 -0.64 15.66
C TYR A 219 -29.17 -0.42 17.02
N LEU A 220 -29.59 -1.19 18.03
CA LEU A 220 -28.99 -1.21 19.38
C LEU A 220 -28.92 0.19 20.03
N ASP A 221 -30.04 0.93 19.96
CA ASP A 221 -30.16 2.31 20.47
C ASP A 221 -29.17 3.29 19.80
N GLY A 222 -28.99 3.14 18.48
CA GLY A 222 -28.08 3.98 17.69
C GLY A 222 -26.60 3.60 17.81
N ARG A 223 -26.26 2.52 18.54
CA ARG A 223 -24.87 2.04 18.68
C ARG A 223 -24.41 1.18 17.50
N CYS A 224 -25.34 0.75 16.65
CA CYS A 224 -25.03 0.04 15.41
C CYS A 224 -25.70 0.75 14.25
N ALA A 225 -24.95 1.01 13.18
CA ALA A 225 -25.47 1.61 11.96
C ALA A 225 -25.19 0.71 10.76
N LEU A 226 -26.16 0.59 9.86
CA LEU A 226 -26.08 -0.22 8.65
C LEU A 226 -26.38 0.66 7.44
N ILE A 227 -25.58 0.48 6.38
CA ILE A 227 -25.90 0.94 5.03
C ILE A 227 -25.84 -0.25 4.09
N TYR A 228 -26.56 -0.17 2.98
CA TYR A 228 -26.41 -1.14 1.89
C TYR A 228 -26.41 -0.47 0.52
N LEU A 229 -25.86 -1.17 -0.46
CA LEU A 229 -25.89 -0.82 -1.87
C LEU A 229 -26.28 -2.06 -2.68
N THR A 230 -27.34 -1.92 -3.47
CA THR A 230 -27.70 -2.93 -4.47
C THR A 230 -26.76 -2.90 -5.66
N ARG A 231 -26.79 -3.94 -6.49
CA ARG A 231 -25.91 -4.01 -7.68
C ARG A 231 -26.24 -2.91 -8.68
N ASP A 232 -27.52 -2.67 -8.92
CA ASP A 232 -28.00 -1.63 -9.84
C ASP A 232 -27.56 -0.23 -9.37
N GLU A 233 -27.57 0.03 -8.06
CA GLU A 233 -27.10 1.30 -7.48
C GLU A 233 -25.59 1.49 -7.60
N ILE A 234 -24.81 0.41 -7.41
CA ILE A 234 -23.37 0.43 -7.65
C ILE A 234 -23.09 0.78 -9.12
N GLU A 235 -23.76 0.11 -10.05
CA GLU A 235 -23.60 0.37 -11.48
C GLU A 235 -24.06 1.78 -11.86
N GLN A 236 -25.18 2.25 -11.30
CA GLN A 236 -25.69 3.60 -11.52
C GLN A 236 -24.72 4.69 -11.04
N SER A 237 -24.06 4.49 -9.90
CA SER A 237 -23.12 5.46 -9.37
C SER A 237 -21.85 5.60 -10.22
N GLY A 238 -21.51 4.59 -11.02
CA GLY A 238 -20.29 4.56 -11.83
C GLY A 238 -19.01 4.48 -11.00
N VAL A 239 -19.12 4.22 -9.70
CA VAL A 239 -17.99 4.21 -8.75
C VAL A 239 -17.01 3.09 -9.09
N ASP A 240 -15.72 3.40 -8.94
CA ASP A 240 -14.68 2.39 -9.06
C ASP A 240 -14.80 1.37 -7.92
N PRO A 241 -14.63 0.06 -8.17
CA PRO A 241 -14.61 -0.96 -7.13
C PRO A 241 -13.65 -0.69 -5.96
N ALA A 242 -12.50 -0.05 -6.20
CA ALA A 242 -11.55 0.32 -5.16
C ALA A 242 -12.14 1.39 -4.21
N ASP A 243 -12.83 2.39 -4.75
CA ASP A 243 -13.47 3.45 -3.96
C ASP A 243 -14.69 2.91 -3.16
N LEU A 244 -15.32 1.81 -3.60
CA LEU A 244 -16.41 1.17 -2.86
C LEU A 244 -15.98 0.55 -1.53
N GLU A 245 -14.74 0.10 -1.40
CA GLU A 245 -14.26 -0.49 -0.15
C GLU A 245 -14.17 0.57 0.97
N GLU A 246 -13.88 1.81 0.61
CA GLU A 246 -13.77 2.92 1.57
C GLU A 246 -15.11 3.33 2.19
N LEU A 247 -16.25 2.96 1.58
CA LEU A 247 -17.59 3.24 2.13
C LEU A 247 -17.87 2.47 3.43
N THR A 248 -17.08 1.44 3.75
CA THR A 248 -17.19 0.67 5.01
C THR A 248 -16.99 1.53 6.25
N SER A 249 -16.26 2.64 6.13
CA SER A 249 -16.02 3.59 7.22
C SER A 249 -17.19 4.55 7.49
N LEU A 250 -18.16 4.67 6.57
CA LEU A 250 -19.24 5.65 6.70
C LEU A 250 -20.10 5.46 7.94
N PRO A 251 -20.61 4.24 8.26
CA PRO A 251 -21.53 4.11 9.39
C PRO A 251 -20.86 4.35 10.74
N VAL A 252 -19.59 3.93 10.90
CA VAL A 252 -18.86 4.10 12.17
C VAL A 252 -18.45 5.56 12.44
N SER A 253 -18.48 6.42 11.41
CA SER A 253 -18.21 7.86 11.57
C SER A 253 -19.32 8.64 12.27
N ILE A 254 -20.49 8.02 12.47
CA ILE A 254 -21.64 8.67 13.09
C ILE A 254 -21.45 8.71 14.62
N GLU A 255 -21.74 9.87 15.21
CA GLU A 255 -21.65 10.06 16.67
C GLU A 255 -22.44 8.98 17.43
N GLY A 256 -21.78 8.31 18.38
CA GLY A 256 -22.37 7.28 19.22
C GLY A 256 -22.36 5.86 18.64
N VAL A 257 -22.17 5.71 17.32
CA VAL A 257 -22.05 4.38 16.69
C VAL A 257 -20.75 3.70 17.15
N LYS A 258 -20.87 2.42 17.48
CA LYS A 258 -19.76 1.53 17.89
C LYS A 258 -19.47 0.44 16.88
N VAL A 259 -20.49 0.04 16.09
CA VAL A 259 -20.39 -0.97 15.04
C VAL A 259 -21.02 -0.43 13.76
N GLY A 260 -20.26 -0.42 12.68
CA GLY A 260 -20.75 -0.07 11.35
C GLY A 260 -20.82 -1.29 10.43
N LEU A 261 -21.91 -1.42 9.68
CA LEU A 261 -22.12 -2.47 8.69
C LEU A 261 -22.36 -1.83 7.32
N THR A 262 -21.65 -2.33 6.31
CA THR A 262 -21.86 -1.94 4.91
C THR A 262 -22.09 -3.19 4.10
N LEU A 263 -23.29 -3.35 3.55
CA LEU A 263 -23.65 -4.51 2.73
C LEU A 263 -23.60 -4.14 1.25
N ARG A 264 -22.84 -4.88 0.44
CA ARG A 264 -22.75 -4.68 -1.01
C ARG A 264 -23.22 -5.91 -1.77
N GLN A 265 -24.20 -5.74 -2.65
CA GLN A 265 -24.67 -6.84 -3.48
C GLN A 265 -23.63 -7.25 -4.52
N GLN A 266 -23.30 -8.52 -4.54
CA GLN A 266 -22.38 -9.16 -5.48
C GLN A 266 -23.11 -9.52 -6.79
N PRO A 267 -22.39 -9.75 -7.90
CA PRO A 267 -22.98 -10.17 -9.17
C PRO A 267 -23.86 -11.44 -9.07
N GLY A 268 -23.55 -12.33 -8.12
CA GLY A 268 -24.34 -13.55 -7.86
C GLY A 268 -25.58 -13.35 -6.98
N GLY A 269 -25.91 -12.10 -6.59
CA GLY A 269 -27.05 -11.74 -5.77
C GLY A 269 -26.85 -11.86 -4.25
N SER A 270 -25.73 -12.46 -3.80
CA SER A 270 -25.33 -12.44 -2.39
C SER A 270 -24.88 -11.04 -1.94
N TYR A 271 -24.78 -10.83 -0.62
CA TYR A 271 -24.21 -9.61 -0.05
C TYR A 271 -22.87 -9.91 0.62
N ARG A 272 -21.93 -8.98 0.49
CA ARG A 272 -20.65 -8.95 1.24
C ARG A 272 -20.64 -7.75 2.17
#